data_AF-A0A941ZUB8-F1
#
_entry.id   AF-A0A941ZUB8-F1
#
_cell.length_a   1.000
_cell.length_b   1.000
_cell.length_c   1.000
_cell.angle_alpha   90.00
_cell.angle_beta   90.00
_cell.angle_gamma   90.00
#
_symmetry.space_group_name_H-M   'P 1'
#
loop_
_entity.id
_entity.type
_entity.pdbx_description
1 polymer ?
#
loop_
_entity_poly.entity_id
_entity_poly.type
_entity_poly.pdbx_seq_one_letter_code
_entity_poly.pdbx_strand_id
1 'polypeptide(L)'
;MSRFLCVDIGAGTMDVLWFDTESVHHYKAVVVSPVRTIAERAARLPGDLVVTGCEMGGGPVTEVLRRRAETNEVIASLSAAATLHHDAETVRSWGITVVDDAEAEKLRRCKGHAHLVLQDVEADRLERIVGCFGIPFDFDAVAVCVQDHGVPPAGVSHLDFRHRVYRERLDARPQPHVLLFAADEVPAFLNRLRSVAAGARQLPAREAFVMDSGMAAIVGAALATSHTVCAAVAGNELAGVVEYHTKDITRERLEGLLEDLAAGRLDHRQVLAEGGHGAYTRQAAGPEALKTIIATGPKRSLVEGSRLPMIWGAPLGDNMMTGCVGLLEALRIRKGLPRPTYL
;
A
#
# COMPACT_ATOMS: atom_id res chain seq x y z
N MET A 1 13.90 -22.88 -11.11
CA MET A 1 12.70 -22.15 -11.56
C MET A 1 11.92 -21.66 -10.34
N SER A 2 11.68 -20.36 -10.22
CA SER A 2 10.77 -19.80 -9.21
C SER A 2 9.74 -18.88 -9.89
N ARG A 3 8.46 -19.08 -9.59
CA ARG A 3 7.35 -18.29 -10.12
C ARG A 3 6.76 -17.39 -9.02
N PHE A 4 6.67 -16.10 -9.29
CA PHE A 4 6.23 -15.10 -8.32
C PHE A 4 5.02 -14.33 -8.82
N LEU A 5 4.10 -14.04 -7.90
CA LEU A 5 3.04 -13.05 -8.08
C LEU A 5 3.35 -11.84 -7.19
N CYS A 6 3.51 -10.65 -7.77
CA CYS A 6 3.59 -9.40 -7.02
C CYS A 6 2.32 -8.59 -7.26
N VAL A 7 1.74 -8.04 -6.19
CA VAL A 7 0.50 -7.25 -6.26
C VAL A 7 0.67 -5.96 -5.48
N ASP A 8 0.58 -4.81 -6.15
CA ASP A 8 0.54 -3.49 -5.51
C ASP A 8 -0.90 -2.98 -5.46
N ILE A 9 -1.44 -2.74 -4.26
CA ILE A 9 -2.83 -2.32 -4.06
C ILE A 9 -2.82 -0.87 -3.57
N GLY A 10 -2.94 0.06 -4.51
CA GLY A 10 -3.08 1.49 -4.27
C GLY A 10 -4.52 1.94 -4.09
N ALA A 11 -4.73 3.24 -3.84
CA ALA A 11 -6.08 3.83 -3.69
C ALA A 11 -6.84 4.02 -5.03
N GLY A 12 -6.15 3.85 -6.16
CA GLY A 12 -6.69 4.02 -7.52
C GLY A 12 -6.60 2.73 -8.33
N THR A 13 -5.41 2.14 -8.40
CA THR A 13 -5.14 0.92 -9.16
C THR A 13 -4.73 -0.24 -8.25
N MET A 14 -4.92 -1.44 -8.76
CA MET A 14 -4.23 -2.65 -8.32
C MET A 14 -3.36 -3.11 -9.49
N ASP A 15 -2.07 -3.21 -9.24
CA ASP A 15 -1.06 -3.56 -10.23
C ASP A 15 -0.62 -4.99 -9.95
N VAL A 16 -0.61 -5.83 -10.99
CA VAL A 16 -0.36 -7.27 -10.87
C VAL A 16 0.81 -7.61 -11.78
N LEU A 17 1.83 -8.27 -11.22
CA LEU A 17 3.00 -8.77 -11.94
C LEU A 17 3.15 -10.27 -11.71
N TRP A 18 3.20 -11.03 -12.79
CA TRP A 18 3.71 -12.39 -12.78
C TRP A 18 5.14 -12.41 -13.31
N PHE A 19 6.03 -13.10 -12.58
CA PHE A 19 7.44 -13.20 -12.91
C PHE A 19 7.94 -14.64 -12.79
N ASP A 20 8.76 -15.07 -13.74
CA ASP A 20 9.47 -16.35 -13.71
C ASP A 20 10.96 -16.10 -13.91
N THR A 21 11.76 -16.60 -12.96
CA THR A 21 13.22 -16.44 -12.93
C THR A 21 13.96 -17.04 -14.12
N GLU A 22 13.33 -17.97 -14.87
CA GLU A 22 13.94 -18.63 -16.04
C GLU A 22 13.38 -18.10 -17.38
N SER A 23 12.35 -17.25 -17.33
CA SER A 23 11.71 -16.67 -18.51
C SER A 23 12.17 -15.23 -18.74
N VAL A 24 12.47 -14.90 -20.00
CA VAL A 24 12.69 -13.50 -20.43
C VAL A 24 11.38 -12.71 -20.41
N HIS A 25 10.24 -13.38 -20.58
CA HIS A 25 8.91 -12.77 -20.59
C HIS A 25 8.34 -12.68 -19.17
N HIS A 26 7.70 -11.55 -18.89
CA HIS A 26 6.90 -11.29 -17.70
C HIS A 26 5.54 -10.74 -18.13
N TYR A 27 4.51 -10.99 -17.33
CA TYR A 27 3.14 -10.61 -17.65
C TYR A 27 2.60 -9.71 -16.55
N LYS A 28 1.83 -8.68 -16.93
CA LYS A 28 1.35 -7.67 -15.99
C LYS A 28 0.01 -7.11 -16.39
N ALA A 29 -0.72 -6.59 -15.40
CA ALA A 29 -1.92 -5.79 -15.60
C ALA A 29 -2.02 -4.69 -14.56
N VAL A 30 -2.54 -3.54 -14.99
CA VAL A 30 -2.95 -2.42 -14.13
C VAL A 30 -4.47 -2.36 -14.19
N VAL A 31 -5.14 -2.62 -13.07
CA VAL A 31 -6.61 -2.67 -13.00
C VAL A 31 -7.15 -1.76 -11.90
N VAL A 32 -8.46 -1.56 -11.85
CA VAL A 32 -9.09 -0.73 -10.81
C VAL A 32 -8.87 -1.32 -9.41
N SER A 33 -8.50 -0.51 -8.43
CA SER A 33 -8.26 -0.98 -7.05
C SER A 33 -9.51 -1.58 -6.38
N PRO A 34 -9.38 -2.62 -5.53
CA PRO A 34 -10.44 -3.20 -4.72
C PRO A 34 -11.32 -2.17 -3.99
N VAL A 35 -10.73 -1.13 -3.39
CA VAL A 35 -11.50 -0.09 -2.66
C VAL A 35 -12.53 0.62 -3.56
N ARG A 36 -12.20 0.81 -4.84
CA ARG A 36 -13.09 1.45 -5.81
C ARG A 36 -14.20 0.50 -6.23
N THR A 37 -13.84 -0.73 -6.61
CA THR A 37 -14.82 -1.74 -7.05
C THR A 37 -15.76 -2.17 -5.94
N ILE A 38 -15.29 -2.23 -4.69
CA ILE A 38 -16.10 -2.56 -3.52
C ILE A 38 -17.04 -1.39 -3.18
N ALA A 39 -16.57 -0.14 -3.23
CA ALA A 39 -17.45 1.02 -3.03
C ALA A 39 -18.56 1.10 -4.10
N GLU A 40 -18.24 0.84 -5.37
CA GLU A 40 -19.25 0.76 -6.44
C GLU A 40 -20.26 -0.37 -6.20
N ARG A 41 -19.80 -1.54 -5.73
CA ARG A 41 -20.67 -2.66 -5.38
C ARG A 41 -21.59 -2.28 -4.22
N ALA A 42 -21.05 -1.69 -3.17
CA ALA A 42 -21.79 -1.22 -2.00
C ALA A 42 -22.90 -0.22 -2.39
N ALA A 43 -22.60 0.72 -3.28
CA ALA A 43 -23.56 1.70 -3.77
C ALA A 43 -24.74 1.06 -4.54
N ARG A 44 -24.52 -0.07 -5.22
CA ARG A 44 -25.54 -0.79 -5.99
C ARG A 44 -26.38 -1.77 -5.16
N LEU A 45 -25.87 -2.22 -4.01
CA LEU A 45 -26.63 -3.12 -3.14
C LEU A 45 -27.84 -2.38 -2.56
N PRO A 46 -29.05 -2.94 -2.59
CA PRO A 46 -30.23 -2.28 -2.03
C PRO A 46 -30.30 -2.41 -0.51
N GLY A 47 -31.07 -1.52 0.13
CA GLY A 47 -31.56 -1.71 1.49
C GLY A 47 -30.48 -1.78 2.58
N ASP A 48 -30.79 -2.53 3.63
CA ASP A 48 -29.95 -2.70 4.81
C ASP A 48 -28.74 -3.59 4.49
N LEU A 49 -27.62 -3.31 5.14
CA LEU A 49 -26.33 -3.95 4.85
C LEU A 49 -25.75 -4.65 6.08
N VAL A 50 -25.26 -5.87 5.87
CA VAL A 50 -24.28 -6.49 6.75
C VAL A 50 -22.92 -6.45 6.04
N VAL A 51 -21.92 -5.89 6.72
CA VAL A 51 -20.57 -5.66 6.22
C VAL A 51 -19.61 -6.53 7.02
N THR A 52 -18.97 -7.49 6.35
CA THR A 52 -17.98 -8.40 6.96
C THR A 52 -16.63 -8.28 6.29
N GLY A 53 -15.64 -9.05 6.74
CA GLY A 53 -14.30 -9.11 6.15
C GLY A 53 -13.27 -8.53 7.10
N CYS A 54 -12.31 -7.80 6.56
CA CYS A 54 -11.13 -7.31 7.29
C CYS A 54 -10.81 -5.86 6.93
N GLU A 55 -9.75 -5.34 7.55
CA GLU A 55 -9.28 -3.99 7.25
C GLU A 55 -8.72 -3.92 5.82
N MET A 56 -9.16 -2.91 5.07
CA MET A 56 -8.68 -2.60 3.74
C MET A 56 -8.52 -1.08 3.55
N GLY A 57 -8.24 -0.63 2.32
CA GLY A 57 -8.28 0.80 2.00
C GLY A 57 -9.67 1.39 2.24
N GLY A 58 -9.78 2.48 3.01
CA GLY A 58 -11.07 3.02 3.47
C GLY A 58 -11.75 4.01 2.51
N GLY A 59 -11.09 5.12 2.16
CA GLY A 59 -11.68 6.34 1.56
C GLY A 59 -13.06 6.21 0.88
N PRO A 60 -13.13 5.71 -0.38
CA PRO A 60 -14.41 5.53 -1.09
C PRO A 60 -15.44 4.62 -0.39
N VAL A 61 -15.00 3.53 0.24
CA VAL A 61 -15.88 2.59 0.95
C VAL A 61 -16.47 3.25 2.20
N THR A 62 -15.64 3.96 2.97
CA THR A 62 -16.07 4.70 4.16
C THR A 62 -17.14 5.73 3.80
N GLU A 63 -16.96 6.48 2.71
CA GLU A 63 -17.95 7.46 2.25
C GLU A 63 -19.30 6.81 1.91
N VAL A 64 -19.28 5.72 1.14
CA VAL A 64 -20.50 5.02 0.72
C VAL A 64 -21.25 4.41 1.90
N LEU A 65 -20.54 3.80 2.86
CA LEU A 65 -21.17 3.18 4.03
C LEU A 65 -21.75 4.22 4.99
N ARG A 66 -21.06 5.35 5.22
CA ARG A 66 -21.59 6.46 6.01
C ARG A 66 -22.88 7.01 5.41
N ARG A 67 -22.89 7.25 4.09
CA ARG A 67 -24.09 7.71 3.39
C ARG A 67 -25.24 6.71 3.47
N ARG A 68 -24.95 5.40 3.38
CA ARG A 68 -25.98 4.36 3.52
C ARG A 68 -26.61 4.37 4.92
N ALA A 69 -25.81 4.58 5.96
CA ALA A 69 -26.28 4.59 7.34
C ALA A 69 -27.24 5.75 7.66
N GLU A 70 -27.30 6.78 6.81
CA GLU A 70 -28.28 7.88 6.94
C GLU A 70 -29.72 7.43 6.64
N THR A 71 -29.90 6.38 5.83
CA THR A 71 -31.23 5.94 5.36
C THR A 71 -31.55 4.47 5.61
N ASN A 72 -30.55 3.65 5.94
CA ASN A 72 -30.66 2.21 6.08
C ASN A 72 -29.84 1.69 7.26
N GLU A 73 -30.20 0.52 7.76
CA GLU A 73 -29.40 -0.15 8.76
C GLU A 73 -28.09 -0.65 8.13
N VAL A 74 -26.97 -0.31 8.76
CA VAL A 74 -25.65 -0.83 8.39
C VAL A 74 -25.05 -1.48 9.62
N ILE A 75 -24.83 -2.79 9.54
CA ILE A 75 -24.17 -3.58 10.58
C ILE A 75 -22.79 -3.98 10.07
N ALA A 76 -21.74 -3.61 10.78
CA ALA A 76 -20.38 -3.98 10.45
C ALA A 76 -19.79 -4.94 11.51
N SER A 77 -19.11 -5.98 11.06
CA SER A 77 -18.20 -6.75 11.92
C SER A 77 -17.08 -5.85 12.43
N LEU A 78 -16.55 -6.13 13.62
CA LEU A 78 -15.44 -5.37 14.23
C LEU A 78 -14.23 -5.31 13.29
N SER A 79 -13.86 -6.42 12.65
CA SER A 79 -12.74 -6.47 11.70
C SER A 79 -12.96 -5.61 10.46
N ALA A 80 -14.16 -5.59 9.89
CA ALA A 80 -14.48 -4.73 8.74
C ALA A 80 -14.58 -3.25 9.13
N ALA A 81 -15.08 -2.94 10.34
CA ALA A 81 -15.21 -1.58 10.85
C ALA A 81 -13.84 -0.87 10.97
N ALA A 82 -12.75 -1.61 11.17
CA ALA A 82 -11.40 -1.06 11.15
C ALA A 82 -11.01 -0.37 9.83
N THR A 83 -11.64 -0.73 8.70
CA THR A 83 -11.50 -0.02 7.41
C THR A 83 -12.02 1.42 7.49
N LEU A 84 -13.05 1.65 8.30
CA LEU A 84 -13.75 2.91 8.44
C LEU A 84 -13.03 3.80 9.46
N HIS A 85 -12.72 3.24 10.63
CA HIS A 85 -11.97 3.88 11.69
C HIS A 85 -11.51 2.82 12.72
N HIS A 86 -10.32 2.98 13.32
CA HIS A 86 -9.82 2.03 14.32
C HIS A 86 -10.51 2.13 15.69
N ASP A 87 -11.13 3.27 16.00
CA ASP A 87 -12.06 3.39 17.13
C ASP A 87 -13.49 3.07 16.70
N ALA A 88 -14.03 1.98 17.25
CA ALA A 88 -15.37 1.50 16.97
C ALA A 88 -16.47 2.46 17.46
N GLU A 89 -16.24 3.26 18.50
CA GLU A 89 -17.22 4.25 18.95
C GLU A 89 -17.39 5.37 17.93
N THR A 90 -16.30 5.79 17.30
CA THR A 90 -16.35 6.71 16.16
C THR A 90 -17.20 6.13 15.02
N VAL A 91 -17.06 4.85 14.69
CA VAL A 91 -17.90 4.19 13.67
C VAL A 91 -19.37 4.16 14.09
N ARG A 92 -19.65 3.82 15.36
CA ARG A 92 -21.02 3.85 15.93
C ARG A 92 -21.66 5.22 15.87
N SER A 93 -20.87 6.29 16.10
CA SER A 93 -21.35 7.68 16.00
C SER A 93 -21.85 8.06 14.60
N TRP A 94 -21.49 7.31 13.57
CA TRP A 94 -21.97 7.51 12.19
C TRP A 94 -23.27 6.75 11.87
N GLY A 95 -23.92 6.17 12.87
CA GLY A 95 -25.15 5.39 12.70
C GLY A 95 -24.92 3.94 12.26
N ILE A 96 -23.68 3.46 12.30
CA ILE A 96 -23.30 2.09 11.91
C ILE A 96 -23.23 1.21 13.16
N THR A 97 -24.00 0.13 13.20
CA THR A 97 -23.96 -0.84 14.29
C THR A 97 -22.71 -1.70 14.15
N VAL A 98 -21.82 -1.69 15.16
CA VAL A 98 -20.61 -2.53 15.17
C VAL A 98 -20.80 -3.70 16.14
N VAL A 99 -20.75 -4.92 15.60
CA VAL A 99 -20.88 -6.20 16.34
C VAL A 99 -19.60 -7.02 16.24
N ASP A 100 -19.48 -8.09 17.03
CA ASP A 100 -18.38 -9.03 16.87
C ASP A 100 -18.45 -9.79 15.53
N ASP A 101 -17.31 -10.31 15.07
CA ASP A 101 -17.21 -10.93 13.75
C ASP A 101 -18.09 -12.19 13.62
N ALA A 102 -18.27 -12.95 14.70
CA ALA A 102 -19.08 -14.17 14.67
C ALA A 102 -20.58 -13.83 14.56
N GLU A 103 -21.03 -12.76 15.20
CA GLU A 103 -22.39 -12.28 15.14
C GLU A 103 -22.72 -11.68 13.78
N ALA A 104 -21.83 -10.86 13.21
CA ALA A 104 -21.98 -10.37 11.84
C ALA A 104 -22.13 -11.54 10.84
N GLU A 105 -21.40 -12.63 11.05
CA GLU A 105 -21.45 -13.80 10.17
C GLU A 105 -22.73 -14.65 10.34
N LYS A 106 -23.40 -14.57 11.49
CA LYS A 106 -24.75 -15.11 11.66
C LYS A 106 -25.78 -14.22 10.96
N LEU A 107 -25.69 -12.90 11.14
CA LEU A 107 -26.60 -11.93 10.52
C LEU A 107 -26.53 -11.96 9.00
N ARG A 108 -25.34 -12.23 8.42
CA ARG A 108 -25.15 -12.51 7.00
C ARG A 108 -26.11 -13.60 6.47
N ARG A 109 -26.48 -14.58 7.30
CA ARG A 109 -27.34 -15.72 6.91
C ARG A 109 -28.83 -15.42 7.09
N CYS A 110 -29.18 -14.32 7.74
CA CYS A 110 -30.56 -13.89 7.92
C CYS A 110 -31.10 -13.25 6.63
N LYS A 111 -32.40 -13.40 6.38
CA LYS A 111 -33.08 -12.68 5.29
C LYS A 111 -33.34 -11.25 5.73
N GLY A 112 -32.99 -10.27 4.91
CA GLY A 112 -33.28 -8.85 5.17
C GLY A 112 -32.14 -7.92 4.78
N HIS A 113 -30.90 -8.39 4.86
CA HIS A 113 -29.71 -7.58 4.58
C HIS A 113 -29.00 -8.04 3.31
N ALA A 114 -28.58 -7.08 2.50
CA ALA A 114 -27.56 -7.34 1.49
C ALA A 114 -26.18 -7.48 2.17
N HIS A 115 -25.31 -8.28 1.57
CA HIS A 115 -24.00 -8.61 2.14
C HIS A 115 -22.87 -7.97 1.34
N LEU A 116 -21.96 -7.30 2.05
CA LEU A 116 -20.74 -6.73 1.50
C LEU A 116 -19.52 -7.29 2.25
N VAL A 117 -18.50 -7.73 1.54
CA VAL A 117 -17.22 -8.16 2.11
C VAL A 117 -16.16 -7.11 1.81
N LEU A 118 -15.48 -6.61 2.84
CA LEU A 118 -14.33 -5.72 2.73
C LEU A 118 -13.04 -6.53 2.82
N GLN A 119 -12.20 -6.42 1.80
CA GLN A 119 -10.85 -7.00 1.75
C GLN A 119 -10.07 -6.41 0.59
N ASP A 120 -8.75 -6.24 0.76
CA ASP A 120 -7.86 -5.85 -0.35
C ASP A 120 -7.56 -7.03 -1.28
N VAL A 121 -7.32 -8.24 -0.74
CA VAL A 121 -6.96 -9.41 -1.54
C VAL A 121 -8.21 -10.19 -1.96
N GLU A 122 -8.69 -9.96 -3.18
CA GLU A 122 -9.81 -10.69 -3.79
C GLU A 122 -9.30 -11.90 -4.60
N ALA A 123 -9.13 -13.07 -3.96
CA ALA A 123 -8.53 -14.27 -4.59
C ALA A 123 -9.16 -14.65 -5.94
N ASP A 124 -10.49 -14.77 -6.01
CA ASP A 124 -11.21 -15.09 -7.27
C ASP A 124 -10.95 -14.06 -8.38
N ARG A 125 -10.73 -12.79 -8.00
CA ARG A 125 -10.47 -11.71 -8.95
C ARG A 125 -9.05 -11.80 -9.48
N LEU A 126 -8.07 -12.07 -8.61
CA LEU A 126 -6.69 -12.30 -9.00
C LEU A 126 -6.56 -13.52 -9.91
N GLU A 127 -7.27 -14.62 -9.59
CA GLU A 127 -7.30 -15.82 -10.43
C GLU A 127 -7.79 -15.52 -11.85
N ARG A 128 -8.90 -14.78 -11.99
CA ARG A 128 -9.41 -14.37 -13.31
C ARG A 128 -8.44 -13.48 -14.07
N ILE A 129 -7.83 -12.50 -13.41
CA ILE A 129 -6.87 -11.57 -14.05
C ILE A 129 -5.64 -12.35 -14.54
N VAL A 130 -5.04 -13.16 -13.68
CA VAL A 130 -3.83 -13.93 -14.01
C VAL A 130 -4.14 -15.02 -15.02
N GLY A 131 -5.31 -15.66 -14.96
CA GLY A 131 -5.77 -16.61 -15.96
C GLY A 131 -5.82 -16.00 -17.37
N CYS A 132 -6.18 -14.72 -17.50
CA CYS A 132 -6.14 -13.99 -18.77
C CYS A 132 -4.71 -13.74 -19.30
N PHE A 133 -3.67 -13.93 -18.50
CA PHE A 133 -2.28 -13.91 -18.99
C PHE A 133 -1.91 -15.19 -19.75
N GLY A 134 -2.74 -16.24 -19.67
CA GLY A 134 -2.48 -17.54 -20.29
C GLY A 134 -1.49 -18.41 -19.51
N ILE A 135 -1.39 -18.20 -18.19
CA ILE A 135 -0.47 -18.91 -17.29
C ILE A 135 -1.22 -19.58 -16.14
N PRO A 136 -0.63 -20.61 -15.50
CA PRO A 136 -1.22 -21.23 -14.31
C PRO A 136 -1.29 -20.26 -13.13
N PHE A 137 -2.39 -20.34 -12.36
CA PHE A 137 -2.54 -19.63 -11.09
C PHE A 137 -1.97 -20.48 -9.94
N ASP A 138 -0.64 -20.65 -9.92
CA ASP A 138 0.12 -21.35 -8.87
C ASP A 138 1.54 -20.78 -8.82
N PHE A 139 2.04 -20.51 -7.60
CA PHE A 139 3.23 -19.71 -7.39
C PHE A 139 4.16 -20.33 -6.33
N ASP A 140 5.46 -20.08 -6.45
CA ASP A 140 6.39 -20.38 -5.36
C ASP A 140 6.29 -19.32 -4.25
N ALA A 141 6.03 -18.06 -4.61
CA ALA A 141 5.74 -17.02 -3.63
C ALA A 141 4.79 -15.95 -4.18
N VAL A 142 3.98 -15.39 -3.28
CA VAL A 142 3.23 -14.17 -3.51
C VAL A 142 3.75 -13.04 -2.62
N ALA A 143 3.88 -11.83 -3.18
CA ALA A 143 4.23 -10.63 -2.45
C ALA A 143 3.16 -9.57 -2.70
N VAL A 144 2.64 -8.94 -1.65
CA VAL A 144 1.59 -7.91 -1.77
C VAL A 144 1.99 -6.65 -1.02
N CYS A 145 1.84 -5.47 -1.63
CA CYS A 145 2.00 -4.22 -0.91
C CYS A 145 0.70 -3.43 -0.82
N VAL A 146 0.50 -2.84 0.36
CA VAL A 146 -0.54 -1.87 0.68
C VAL A 146 0.09 -0.81 1.57
N GLN A 147 -0.56 0.34 1.66
CA GLN A 147 -0.22 1.32 2.67
C GLN A 147 -0.90 0.97 4.01
N ASP A 148 -0.13 0.95 5.09
CA ASP A 148 -0.64 0.71 6.45
C ASP A 148 -0.03 1.69 7.45
N HIS A 149 -0.87 2.55 8.04
CA HIS A 149 -0.43 3.53 9.05
C HIS A 149 -0.15 2.91 10.42
N GLY A 150 -0.55 1.65 10.62
CA GLY A 150 -0.52 0.97 11.90
C GLY A 150 -1.55 1.51 12.88
N VAL A 151 -1.82 0.72 13.92
CA VAL A 151 -2.71 1.05 15.03
C VAL A 151 -1.82 1.44 16.23
N PRO A 152 -1.70 2.74 16.56
CA PRO A 152 -0.93 3.20 17.68
C PRO A 152 -1.66 2.87 19.00
N PRO A 153 -0.93 2.83 20.13
CA PRO A 153 -1.54 2.87 21.46
C PRO A 153 -2.42 4.12 21.63
N ALA A 154 -3.41 4.04 22.53
CA ALA A 154 -4.30 5.16 22.82
C ALA A 154 -3.51 6.44 23.17
N GLY A 155 -3.91 7.56 22.56
CA GLY A 155 -3.28 8.87 22.77
C GLY A 155 -2.03 9.15 21.93
N VAL A 156 -1.60 8.21 21.07
CA VAL A 156 -0.46 8.40 20.15
C VAL A 156 -0.98 8.59 18.72
N SER A 157 -0.42 9.56 18.00
CA SER A 157 -0.72 9.79 16.58
C SER A 157 -0.28 8.60 15.71
N HIS A 158 -1.11 8.21 14.75
CA HIS A 158 -0.78 7.17 13.76
C HIS A 158 0.50 7.50 13.00
N LEU A 159 0.68 8.77 12.62
CA LEU A 159 1.82 9.22 11.81
C LEU A 159 3.13 9.19 12.62
N ASP A 160 3.11 9.69 13.85
CA ASP A 160 4.27 9.61 14.77
C ASP A 160 4.64 8.15 15.05
N PHE A 161 3.64 7.30 15.25
CA PHE A 161 3.84 5.88 15.54
C PHE A 161 4.47 5.13 14.36
N ARG A 162 3.91 5.28 13.15
CA ARG A 162 4.48 4.72 11.92
C ARG A 162 5.92 5.17 11.71
N HIS A 163 6.17 6.47 11.87
CA HIS A 163 7.51 7.02 11.73
C HIS A 163 8.48 6.42 12.75
N ARG A 164 8.10 6.33 14.03
CA ARG A 164 8.96 5.73 15.07
C ARG A 164 9.34 4.29 14.73
N VAL A 165 8.36 3.50 14.29
CA VAL A 165 8.56 2.09 13.91
C VAL A 165 9.52 1.97 12.73
N TYR A 166 9.33 2.78 11.68
CA TYR A 166 10.20 2.74 10.50
C TYR A 166 11.60 3.19 10.84
N ARG A 167 11.73 4.27 11.62
CA ARG A 167 13.01 4.77 12.09
C ARG A 167 13.80 3.70 12.82
N GLU A 168 13.19 3.01 13.78
CA GLU A 168 13.89 1.96 14.55
C GLU A 168 14.48 0.87 13.67
N ARG A 169 13.72 0.41 12.66
CA ARG A 169 14.18 -0.62 11.72
C ARG A 169 15.24 -0.11 10.74
N LEU A 170 15.06 1.10 10.22
CA LEU A 170 15.94 1.71 9.22
C LEU A 170 17.25 2.24 9.83
N ASP A 171 17.24 2.65 11.10
CA ASP A 171 18.47 2.99 11.84
C ASP A 171 19.34 1.73 12.03
N ALA A 172 18.72 0.56 12.25
CA ALA A 172 19.42 -0.71 12.39
C ALA A 172 19.89 -1.29 11.05
N ARG A 173 19.06 -1.20 10.00
CA ARG A 173 19.37 -1.63 8.64
C ARG A 173 18.75 -0.66 7.63
N PRO A 174 19.54 0.25 7.04
CA PRO A 174 19.00 1.38 6.28
C PRO A 174 18.53 1.01 4.87
N GLN A 175 18.31 -0.27 4.56
CA GLN A 175 17.81 -0.70 3.26
C GLN A 175 16.29 -0.90 3.31
N PRO A 176 15.49 -0.28 2.41
CA PRO A 176 14.04 -0.33 2.50
C PRO A 176 13.43 -1.74 2.36
N HIS A 177 14.11 -2.65 1.65
CA HIS A 177 13.66 -4.04 1.48
C HIS A 177 13.60 -4.83 2.81
N VAL A 178 14.20 -4.34 3.90
CA VAL A 178 14.09 -4.98 5.23
C VAL A 178 12.69 -4.86 5.85
N LEU A 179 11.82 -4.04 5.23
CA LEU A 179 10.41 -3.90 5.59
C LEU A 179 9.49 -4.83 4.78
N LEU A 180 10.07 -5.79 4.05
CA LEU A 180 9.34 -6.95 3.54
C LEU A 180 9.19 -7.99 4.65
N PHE A 181 7.96 -8.35 4.99
CA PHE A 181 7.63 -9.31 6.04
C PHE A 181 7.14 -10.62 5.42
N ALA A 182 7.60 -11.77 5.91
CA ALA A 182 6.83 -12.99 5.72
C ALA A 182 5.48 -12.85 6.44
N ALA A 183 4.47 -13.56 5.97
CA ALA A 183 3.10 -13.39 6.47
C ALA A 183 2.94 -13.67 7.98
N ASP A 184 3.86 -14.39 8.62
CA ASP A 184 3.93 -14.70 10.07
C ASP A 184 4.84 -13.73 10.85
N GLU A 185 5.61 -12.89 10.16
CA GLU A 185 6.52 -11.90 10.75
C GLU A 185 5.89 -10.50 10.83
N VAL A 186 4.65 -10.32 10.34
CA VAL A 186 3.97 -9.02 10.29
C VAL A 186 3.68 -8.51 11.71
N PRO A 187 4.20 -7.34 12.12
CA PRO A 187 3.93 -6.77 13.43
C PRO A 187 2.44 -6.61 13.74
N ALA A 188 2.04 -6.88 14.99
CA ALA A 188 0.65 -6.88 15.42
C ALA A 188 -0.09 -5.55 15.17
N PHE A 189 0.63 -4.43 15.23
CA PHE A 189 0.08 -3.10 15.02
C PHE A 189 -0.19 -2.77 13.55
N LEU A 190 0.36 -3.52 12.58
CA LEU A 190 0.10 -3.32 11.15
C LEU A 190 -1.14 -4.13 10.73
N ASN A 191 -2.32 -3.66 11.13
CA ASN A 191 -3.56 -4.43 11.04
C ASN A 191 -4.01 -4.66 9.59
N ARG A 192 -3.84 -3.68 8.69
CA ARG A 192 -4.15 -3.84 7.26
C ARG A 192 -3.16 -4.78 6.59
N LEU A 193 -1.86 -4.70 6.88
CA LEU A 193 -0.87 -5.66 6.36
C LEU A 193 -1.11 -7.07 6.88
N ARG A 194 -1.57 -7.25 8.13
CA ARG A 194 -2.00 -8.56 8.64
C ARG A 194 -3.22 -9.10 7.89
N SER A 195 -4.17 -8.24 7.58
CA SER A 195 -5.35 -8.58 6.78
C SER A 195 -4.95 -9.02 5.37
N VAL A 196 -4.04 -8.29 4.73
CA VAL A 196 -3.47 -8.64 3.42
C VAL A 196 -2.66 -9.94 3.49
N ALA A 197 -1.85 -10.14 4.54
CA ALA A 197 -1.07 -11.36 4.73
C ALA A 197 -1.97 -12.60 4.90
N ALA A 198 -3.11 -12.45 5.60
CA ALA A 198 -4.11 -13.51 5.72
C ALA A 198 -4.77 -13.83 4.37
N GLY A 199 -5.12 -12.81 3.57
CA GLY A 199 -5.65 -13.00 2.22
C GLY A 199 -4.63 -13.62 1.26
N ALA A 200 -3.37 -13.17 1.31
CA ALA A 200 -2.28 -13.70 0.48
C ALA A 200 -2.00 -15.18 0.74
N ARG A 201 -2.15 -15.64 1.99
CA ARG A 201 -2.04 -17.07 2.36
C ARG A 201 -3.12 -17.96 1.77
N GLN A 202 -4.24 -17.39 1.34
CA GLN A 202 -5.32 -18.15 0.69
C GLN A 202 -5.05 -18.37 -0.81
N LEU A 203 -4.06 -17.67 -1.37
CA LEU A 203 -3.64 -17.88 -2.75
C LEU A 203 -2.82 -19.18 -2.85
N PRO A 204 -2.83 -19.86 -4.02
CA PRO A 204 -2.04 -21.06 -4.28
C PRO A 204 -0.54 -20.70 -4.39
N ALA A 205 0.08 -20.44 -3.25
CA ALA A 205 1.49 -20.09 -3.13
C ALA A 205 2.13 -20.78 -1.92
N ARG A 206 3.41 -21.17 -2.03
CA ARG A 206 4.15 -21.79 -0.91
C ARG A 206 4.48 -20.79 0.19
N GLU A 207 4.77 -19.55 -0.20
CA GLU A 207 5.16 -18.47 0.71
C GLU A 207 4.39 -17.19 0.38
N ALA A 208 4.05 -16.43 1.42
CA ALA A 208 3.36 -15.15 1.28
C ALA A 208 4.16 -14.06 2.01
N PHE A 209 4.35 -12.93 1.33
CA PHE A 209 5.07 -11.77 1.84
C PHE A 209 4.21 -10.51 1.71
N VAL A 210 4.40 -9.57 2.62
CA VAL A 210 3.74 -8.27 2.57
C VAL A 210 4.71 -7.13 2.87
N MET A 211 4.43 -5.96 2.30
CA MET A 211 5.29 -4.78 2.45
C MET A 211 4.46 -3.49 2.41
N ASP A 212 4.95 -2.42 3.04
CA ASP A 212 4.38 -1.10 2.81
C ASP A 212 4.62 -0.64 1.36
N SER A 213 3.58 -0.13 0.70
CA SER A 213 3.67 0.25 -0.72
C SER A 213 4.64 1.41 -0.97
N GLY A 214 4.74 2.37 -0.04
CA GLY A 214 5.74 3.45 -0.10
C GLY A 214 7.16 2.90 -0.12
N MET A 215 7.44 1.95 0.76
CA MET A 215 8.75 1.29 0.83
C MET A 215 9.02 0.38 -0.36
N ALA A 216 8.01 -0.33 -0.86
CA ALA A 216 8.12 -1.10 -2.10
C ALA A 216 8.49 -0.16 -3.26
N ALA A 217 7.80 0.98 -3.42
CA ALA A 217 8.11 1.92 -4.48
C ALA A 217 9.52 2.53 -4.38
N ILE A 218 10.02 2.78 -3.16
CA ILE A 218 11.41 3.22 -2.96
C ILE A 218 12.39 2.15 -3.44
N VAL A 219 12.15 0.86 -3.14
CA VAL A 219 12.97 -0.25 -3.66
C VAL A 219 12.90 -0.29 -5.21
N GLY A 220 11.73 -0.04 -5.79
CA GLY A 220 11.51 -0.16 -7.24
C GLY A 220 12.04 0.99 -8.09
N ALA A 221 12.07 2.23 -7.59
CA ALA A 221 12.46 3.40 -8.39
C ALA A 221 12.95 4.63 -7.59
N ALA A 222 13.10 4.54 -6.27
CA ALA A 222 13.43 5.64 -5.35
C ALA A 222 12.38 6.78 -5.17
N LEU A 223 11.32 6.93 -5.99
CA LEU A 223 10.18 7.83 -5.70
C LEU A 223 8.82 7.28 -6.22
N ALA A 224 7.85 6.99 -5.33
CA ALA A 224 6.39 6.97 -5.62
C ALA A 224 5.51 6.49 -4.44
N THR A 225 4.21 6.87 -4.44
CA THR A 225 3.00 6.03 -4.22
C THR A 225 1.72 6.90 -4.20
N SER A 226 0.57 6.41 -3.70
CA SER A 226 -0.71 7.17 -3.62
C SER A 226 -0.62 8.43 -2.77
N HIS A 227 0.36 8.47 -1.86
CA HIS A 227 0.94 9.66 -1.27
C HIS A 227 2.24 10.00 -2.00
N THR A 228 2.58 11.28 -2.05
CA THR A 228 3.85 11.69 -2.64
C THR A 228 4.95 11.32 -1.66
N VAL A 229 5.54 10.15 -1.87
CA VAL A 229 6.71 9.65 -1.15
C VAL A 229 7.96 10.06 -1.92
N CYS A 230 8.85 10.77 -1.25
CA CYS A 230 10.16 11.10 -1.76
C CYS A 230 11.25 10.45 -0.94
N ALA A 231 12.18 9.75 -1.56
CA ALA A 231 13.32 9.15 -0.89
C ALA A 231 14.62 9.52 -1.59
N ALA A 232 15.67 9.65 -0.78
CA ALA A 232 17.03 9.79 -1.26
C ALA A 232 17.82 8.56 -0.84
N VAL A 233 18.56 8.00 -1.78
CA VAL A 233 19.37 6.79 -1.58
C VAL A 233 20.82 7.16 -1.81
N ALA A 234 21.69 6.79 -0.85
CA ALA A 234 23.13 6.92 -0.95
C ALA A 234 23.74 5.52 -1.04
N GLY A 235 24.21 5.14 -2.23
CA GLY A 235 24.61 3.75 -2.52
C GLY A 235 23.41 2.81 -2.50
N ASN A 236 23.37 1.88 -1.55
CA ASN A 236 22.22 0.99 -1.32
C ASN A 236 21.43 1.34 -0.05
N GLU A 237 21.77 2.44 0.63
CA GLU A 237 21.18 2.84 1.91
C GLU A 237 20.24 4.03 1.72
N LEU A 238 19.11 3.99 2.44
CA LEU A 238 18.18 5.10 2.54
C LEU A 238 18.82 6.22 3.34
N ALA A 239 19.06 7.36 2.69
CA ALA A 239 19.55 8.57 3.33
C ALA A 239 18.42 9.33 4.02
N GLY A 240 17.23 9.32 3.42
CA GLY A 240 16.01 9.82 4.04
C GLY A 240 14.77 9.53 3.19
N VAL A 241 13.60 9.73 3.79
CA VAL A 241 12.29 9.67 3.14
C VAL A 241 11.37 10.74 3.71
N VAL A 242 10.50 11.30 2.88
CA VAL A 242 9.39 12.16 3.28
C VAL A 242 8.12 11.75 2.57
N GLU A 243 7.01 11.81 3.27
CA GLU A 243 5.71 11.45 2.73
C GLU A 243 4.73 12.62 2.92
N TYR A 244 3.97 12.94 1.88
CA TYR A 244 2.89 13.95 1.89
C TYR A 244 1.63 13.42 1.21
N HIS A 245 0.47 13.89 1.65
CA HIS A 245 -0.75 13.73 0.87
C HIS A 245 -0.61 14.41 -0.49
N THR A 246 -0.75 13.65 -1.58
CA THR A 246 -0.55 14.19 -2.93
C THR A 246 -1.54 15.29 -3.31
N LYS A 247 -2.70 15.38 -2.65
CA LYS A 247 -3.67 16.45 -2.86
C LYS A 247 -3.24 17.80 -2.24
N ASP A 248 -2.30 17.77 -1.30
CA ASP A 248 -1.92 18.92 -0.47
C ASP A 248 -0.52 19.44 -0.82
N ILE A 249 0.12 18.90 -1.87
CA ILE A 249 1.48 19.26 -2.28
C ILE A 249 1.49 20.02 -3.61
N THR A 250 2.22 21.13 -3.66
CA THR A 250 2.51 21.87 -4.89
C THR A 250 3.87 21.44 -5.45
N ARG A 251 4.11 21.76 -6.74
CA ARG A 251 5.41 21.52 -7.37
C ARG A 251 6.53 22.25 -6.61
N GLU A 252 6.32 23.51 -6.25
CA GLU A 252 7.31 24.33 -5.58
C GLU A 252 7.64 23.77 -4.18
N ARG A 253 6.63 23.27 -3.45
CA ARG A 253 6.87 22.59 -2.17
C ARG A 253 7.64 21.28 -2.36
N LEU A 254 7.29 20.49 -3.36
CA LEU A 254 7.97 19.24 -3.69
C LEU A 254 9.44 19.46 -4.04
N GLU A 255 9.77 20.49 -4.82
CA GLU A 255 11.15 20.86 -5.11
C GLU A 255 11.94 21.22 -3.84
N GLY A 256 11.35 22.03 -2.95
CA GLY A 256 11.98 22.36 -1.67
C GLY A 256 12.19 21.14 -0.79
N LEU A 257 11.22 20.23 -0.74
CA LEU A 257 11.35 18.96 -0.02
C LEU A 257 12.47 18.08 -0.57
N LEU A 258 12.63 18.01 -1.89
CA LEU A 258 13.72 17.26 -2.52
C LEU A 258 15.10 17.86 -2.19
N GLU A 259 15.21 19.19 -2.17
CA GLU A 259 16.45 19.87 -1.76
C GLU A 259 16.77 19.67 -0.28
N ASP A 260 15.77 19.80 0.60
CA ASP A 260 15.93 19.55 2.03
C ASP A 260 16.26 18.07 2.31
N LEU A 261 15.67 17.15 1.56
CA LEU A 261 15.98 15.73 1.63
C LEU A 261 17.43 15.45 1.21
N ALA A 262 17.86 16.00 0.08
CA ALA A 262 19.24 15.86 -0.41
C ALA A 262 20.25 16.43 0.59
N ALA A 263 19.92 17.55 1.23
CA ALA A 263 20.75 18.19 2.24
C ALA A 263 20.65 17.56 3.64
N GLY A 264 19.74 16.60 3.86
CA GLY A 264 19.52 16.00 5.18
C GLY A 264 18.93 16.96 6.22
N ARG A 265 18.12 17.93 5.79
CA ARG A 265 17.51 18.97 6.64
C ARG A 265 16.06 18.73 7.01
N LEU A 266 15.44 17.66 6.52
CA LEU A 266 14.03 17.39 6.83
C LEU A 266 13.86 17.04 8.30
N ASP A 267 12.92 17.75 8.95
CA ASP A 267 12.46 17.48 10.31
C ASP A 267 11.06 16.84 10.30
N HIS A 268 10.90 15.77 11.05
CA HIS A 268 9.65 15.02 11.14
C HIS A 268 8.49 15.88 11.65
N ARG A 269 8.70 16.64 12.73
CA ARG A 269 7.63 17.42 13.38
C ARG A 269 7.19 18.58 12.51
N GLN A 270 8.14 19.23 11.83
CA GLN A 270 7.84 20.28 10.86
C GLN A 270 6.96 19.73 9.72
N VAL A 271 7.33 18.59 9.15
CA VAL A 271 6.54 17.96 8.07
C VAL A 271 5.11 17.66 8.54
N LEU A 272 4.94 17.12 9.75
CA LEU A 272 3.61 16.88 10.32
C LEU A 272 2.82 18.18 10.53
N ALA A 273 3.45 19.23 11.06
CA ALA A 273 2.80 20.53 11.29
C ALA A 273 2.30 21.19 10.00
N GLU A 274 2.92 20.87 8.88
CA GLU A 274 2.54 21.33 7.54
C GLU A 274 1.50 20.42 6.85
N GLY A 275 1.00 19.37 7.53
CA GLY A 275 0.03 18.42 6.98
C GLY A 275 0.63 17.26 6.19
N GLY A 276 1.96 17.09 6.24
CA GLY A 276 2.64 15.91 5.72
C GLY A 276 2.48 14.69 6.64
N HIS A 277 2.99 13.54 6.17
CA HIS A 277 2.88 12.24 6.85
C HIS A 277 4.12 11.88 7.65
N GLY A 278 5.12 12.75 7.61
CA GLY A 278 6.37 12.66 8.34
C GLY A 278 7.57 12.53 7.41
N ALA A 279 8.74 12.77 7.99
CA ALA A 279 10.02 12.52 7.36
C ALA A 279 10.90 11.68 8.27
N TYR A 280 11.74 10.86 7.66
CA TYR A 280 12.87 10.16 8.28
C TYR A 280 14.15 10.64 7.60
N THR A 281 15.12 11.09 8.38
CA THR A 281 16.41 11.57 7.90
C THR A 281 17.51 10.85 8.67
N ARG A 282 18.38 10.15 7.96
CA ARG A 282 19.55 9.47 8.52
C ARG A 282 20.84 10.23 8.23
N GLN A 283 21.01 10.64 6.98
CA GLN A 283 22.17 11.40 6.52
C GLN A 283 21.81 12.25 5.31
N ALA A 284 22.66 13.23 4.99
CA ALA A 284 22.54 13.93 3.72
C ALA A 284 22.89 12.99 2.56
N ALA A 285 22.08 12.99 1.51
CA ALA A 285 22.41 12.30 0.25
C ALA A 285 23.40 13.10 -0.61
N GLY A 286 23.49 14.41 -0.34
CA GLY A 286 24.36 15.35 -1.06
C GLY A 286 23.70 15.92 -2.32
N PRO A 287 24.26 17.01 -2.87
CA PRO A 287 23.71 17.69 -4.06
C PRO A 287 23.71 16.80 -5.32
N GLU A 288 24.57 15.78 -5.37
CA GLU A 288 24.59 14.81 -6.48
C GLU A 288 23.26 14.06 -6.62
N ALA A 289 22.54 13.81 -5.52
CA ALA A 289 21.23 13.16 -5.56
C ALA A 289 20.18 14.00 -6.32
N LEU A 290 20.35 15.32 -6.42
CA LEU A 290 19.46 16.19 -7.18
C LEU A 290 19.72 16.16 -8.69
N LYS A 291 20.83 15.56 -9.15
CA LYS A 291 21.14 15.46 -10.58
C LYS A 291 20.33 14.37 -11.29
N THR A 292 19.71 13.47 -10.55
CA THR A 292 18.96 12.34 -11.10
C THR A 292 17.77 12.07 -10.20
N ILE A 293 16.60 12.61 -10.58
CA ILE A 293 15.37 12.47 -9.81
C ILE A 293 14.37 11.65 -10.64
N ILE A 294 14.07 10.43 -10.21
CA ILE A 294 13.22 9.50 -10.98
C ILE A 294 11.77 9.63 -10.50
N ALA A 295 10.90 10.24 -11.30
CA ALA A 295 9.48 10.37 -10.99
C ALA A 295 8.67 9.19 -11.57
N THR A 296 7.94 8.49 -10.71
CA THR A 296 7.02 7.41 -11.11
C THR A 296 5.61 7.61 -10.54
N GLY A 297 4.68 6.71 -10.87
CA GLY A 297 3.29 6.74 -10.41
C GLY A 297 2.36 7.67 -11.21
N PRO A 298 1.04 7.56 -10.97
CA PRO A 298 0.00 8.12 -11.84
C PRO A 298 -0.09 9.66 -11.81
N LYS A 299 0.45 10.31 -10.77
CA LYS A 299 0.39 11.77 -10.58
C LYS A 299 1.72 12.47 -10.87
N ARG A 300 2.59 11.81 -11.64
CA ARG A 300 3.92 12.32 -11.97
C ARG A 300 3.89 13.64 -12.76
N SER A 301 2.78 14.01 -13.41
CA SER A 301 2.60 15.35 -14.00
C SER A 301 2.73 16.50 -12.98
N LEU A 302 2.63 16.24 -11.68
CA LEU A 302 2.91 17.21 -10.62
C LEU A 302 4.33 17.83 -10.75
N VAL A 303 5.30 17.09 -11.27
CA VAL A 303 6.68 17.56 -11.44
C VAL A 303 6.96 18.11 -12.85
N GLU A 304 5.92 18.24 -13.69
CA GLU A 304 6.08 18.82 -15.01
C GLU A 304 6.47 20.30 -14.92
N GLY A 305 7.49 20.68 -15.70
CA GLY A 305 8.09 22.01 -15.65
C GLY A 305 8.85 22.31 -14.35
N SER A 306 9.23 21.29 -13.58
CA SER A 306 10.12 21.48 -12.43
C SER A 306 11.47 22.06 -12.85
N ARG A 307 12.07 22.87 -11.98
CA ARG A 307 13.45 23.38 -12.17
C ARG A 307 14.52 22.32 -11.91
N LEU A 308 14.14 21.21 -11.30
CA LEU A 308 15.01 20.08 -11.01
C LEU A 308 14.99 19.06 -12.18
N PRO A 309 16.08 18.32 -12.44
CA PRO A 309 16.17 17.40 -13.57
C PRO A 309 15.37 16.11 -13.33
N MET A 310 14.06 16.20 -13.57
CA MET A 310 13.12 15.08 -13.45
C MET A 310 13.29 14.10 -14.61
N ILE A 311 13.38 12.82 -14.29
CA ILE A 311 13.41 11.70 -15.23
C ILE A 311 12.14 10.89 -15.04
N TRP A 312 11.42 10.62 -16.13
CA TRP A 312 10.25 9.76 -16.09
C TRP A 312 10.68 8.30 -15.93
N GLY A 313 10.48 7.75 -14.74
CA GLY A 313 10.71 6.33 -14.50
C GLY A 313 9.58 5.47 -15.06
N ALA A 314 9.95 4.31 -15.59
CA ALA A 314 9.03 3.27 -16.03
C ALA A 314 9.63 1.88 -15.75
N PRO A 315 9.72 1.45 -14.48
CA PRO A 315 10.19 0.11 -14.13
C PRO A 315 9.39 -0.95 -14.91
N LEU A 316 10.09 -1.93 -15.51
CA LEU A 316 9.49 -2.90 -16.44
C LEU A 316 8.72 -2.28 -17.62
N GLY A 317 9.05 -1.06 -18.02
CA GLY A 317 8.38 -0.34 -19.11
C GLY A 317 7.02 0.25 -18.74
N ASP A 318 6.63 0.28 -17.46
CA ASP A 318 5.38 0.93 -17.04
C ASP A 318 5.54 1.58 -15.65
N ASN A 319 5.29 2.90 -15.60
CA ASN A 319 5.37 3.71 -14.38
C ASN A 319 4.46 3.25 -13.23
N MET A 320 3.38 2.53 -13.51
CA MET A 320 2.48 1.97 -12.50
C MET A 320 3.10 0.74 -11.82
N MET A 321 4.07 0.07 -12.45
CA MET A 321 4.67 -1.16 -11.91
C MET A 321 5.70 -0.92 -10.82
N THR A 322 5.91 0.31 -10.38
CA THR A 322 6.97 0.66 -9.44
C THR A 322 6.89 -0.11 -8.12
N GLY A 323 5.70 -0.23 -7.52
CA GLY A 323 5.53 -1.02 -6.29
C GLY A 323 5.75 -2.52 -6.52
N CYS A 324 5.20 -3.08 -7.62
CA CYS A 324 5.42 -4.48 -8.00
C CYS A 324 6.90 -4.82 -8.25
N VAL A 325 7.65 -3.94 -8.92
CA VAL A 325 9.10 -4.11 -9.12
C VAL A 325 9.84 -4.03 -7.79
N GLY A 326 9.42 -3.13 -6.90
CA GLY A 326 9.90 -3.05 -5.54
C GLY A 326 9.73 -4.34 -4.75
N LEU A 327 8.52 -4.92 -4.79
CA LEU A 327 8.22 -6.22 -4.20
C LEU A 327 9.10 -7.33 -4.78
N LEU A 328 9.24 -7.37 -6.12
CA LEU A 328 10.07 -8.36 -6.79
C LEU A 328 11.54 -8.26 -6.34
N GLU A 329 12.11 -7.06 -6.31
CA GLU A 329 13.50 -6.85 -5.88
C GLU A 329 13.69 -7.15 -4.40
N ALA A 330 12.74 -6.77 -3.54
CA ALA A 330 12.78 -7.10 -2.12
C ALA A 330 12.72 -8.63 -1.90
N LEU A 331 11.84 -9.33 -2.62
CA LEU A 331 11.71 -10.77 -2.58
C LEU A 331 12.97 -11.47 -3.11
N ARG A 332 13.54 -10.97 -4.20
CA ARG A 332 14.81 -11.46 -4.78
C ARG A 332 15.93 -11.39 -3.76
N ILE A 333 16.09 -10.25 -3.08
CA ILE A 333 17.09 -10.08 -2.03
C ILE A 333 16.83 -11.03 -0.86
N ARG A 334 15.58 -11.10 -0.36
CA ARG A 334 15.17 -11.98 0.74
C ARG A 334 15.48 -13.45 0.45
N LYS A 335 15.34 -13.87 -0.80
CA LYS A 335 15.59 -15.25 -1.27
C LYS A 335 17.02 -15.50 -1.76
N GLY A 336 17.90 -14.50 -1.77
CA GLY A 336 19.27 -14.64 -2.26
C GLY A 336 19.36 -14.97 -3.76
N LEU A 337 18.36 -14.57 -4.56
CA LEU A 337 18.31 -14.87 -5.99
C LEU A 337 19.19 -13.90 -6.80
N PRO A 338 19.80 -14.35 -7.92
CA PRO A 338 20.61 -13.47 -8.76
C PRO A 338 19.76 -12.36 -9.38
N ARG A 339 20.37 -11.21 -9.66
CA ARG A 339 19.71 -10.14 -10.43
C ARG A 339 19.40 -10.65 -11.84
N PRO A 340 18.16 -10.52 -12.33
CA PRO A 340 17.84 -10.86 -13.71
C PRO A 340 18.71 -10.04 -14.66
N THR A 341 19.29 -10.68 -15.68
CA THR A 341 20.22 -10.03 -16.62
C THR A 341 19.52 -9.20 -17.71
N TYR A 342 18.18 -9.16 -17.71
CA TYR A 342 17.34 -8.57 -18.75
C TYR A 342 16.38 -7.48 -18.22
N LEU A 343 16.64 -6.96 -17.02
CA LEU A 343 15.88 -5.89 -16.37
C LEU A 343 16.60 -4.55 -16.40
#